data_AF-A0A7X7H6J8-F1
#
_entry.id   AF-A0A7X7H6J8-F1
#
_cell.length_a   1.000
_cell.length_b   1.000
_cell.length_c   1.000
_cell.angle_alpha   90.00
_cell.angle_beta   90.00
_cell.angle_gamma   90.00
#
_symmetry.space_group_name_H-M   'P 1'
#
loop_
_entity.id
_entity.type
_entity.pdbx_description
1 polymer ?
#
loop_
_entity_poly.entity_id
_entity_poly.type
_entity_poly.pdbx_seq_one_letter_code
_entity_poly.pdbx_strand_id
1 'polypeptide(L)' 'MTELRKRFINDVQTKTAPELLVVAVKLPTGAIEILAITSELTEKIQHYMDAYDDEFKLKSNPANRIIGYKLV' A
#
# COMPACT_ATOMS: atom_id res chain seq x y z
N MET A 1 -14.33 -1.41 3.42
CA MET A 1 -13.05 -0.66 3.30
C MET A 1 -12.56 -0.05 4.62
N THR A 2 -11.31 -0.30 4.99
CA THR A 2 -10.63 0.29 6.17
C THR A 2 -10.27 1.76 5.99
N GLU A 3 -10.12 2.50 7.10
CA GLU A 3 -9.68 3.91 7.08
C GLU A 3 -8.30 4.10 6.43
N LEU A 4 -7.40 3.13 6.62
CA LEU A 4 -6.10 3.15 5.97
C LEU A 4 -6.21 3.12 4.43
N ARG A 5 -7.08 2.26 3.89
CA ARG A 5 -7.30 2.16 2.44
C ARG A 5 -8.01 3.37 1.86
N LYS A 6 -9.01 3.90 2.57
CA LYS A 6 -9.66 5.16 2.19
C LYS A 6 -8.65 6.29 2.05
N ARG A 7 -7.79 6.48 3.06
CA ARG A 7 -6.74 7.49 3.03
C ARG A 7 -5.77 7.27 1.88
N PHE A 8 -5.35 6.02 1.63
CA PHE A 8 -4.45 5.72 0.52
C PHE A 8 -5.04 6.12 -0.83
N ILE A 9 -6.30 5.76 -1.08
CA ILE A 9 -6.99 6.11 -2.33
C ILE A 9 -7.09 7.64 -2.46
N ASN A 10 -7.47 8.33 -1.39
CA ASN A 10 -7.56 9.79 -1.40
C ASN A 10 -6.21 10.45 -1.68
N ASP A 11 -5.13 9.98 -1.03
CA ASP A 11 -3.79 10.52 -1.23
C ASP A 11 -3.31 10.30 -2.66
N VAL A 12 -3.53 9.11 -3.23
CA VAL A 12 -3.21 8.80 -4.64
C VAL A 12 -3.97 9.70 -5.62
N GLN A 13 -5.25 9.99 -5.34
CA GLN A 13 -6.08 10.82 -6.21
C GLN A 13 -5.75 12.32 -6.12
N THR A 14 -5.27 12.78 -4.96
CA THR A 14 -5.02 14.21 -4.69
C THR A 14 -3.57 14.61 -4.90
N LYS A 15 -2.62 13.67 -4.84
CA LYS A 15 -1.20 13.95 -4.98
C LYS A 15 -0.79 14.01 -6.45
N THR A 16 -0.44 15.21 -6.92
CA THR A 16 0.18 15.40 -8.24
C THR A 16 1.68 15.09 -8.15
N ALA A 17 2.16 14.13 -8.95
CA ALA A 17 3.57 13.73 -9.06
C ALA A 17 4.22 13.29 -7.73
N PRO A 18 3.84 12.11 -7.18
CA PRO A 18 4.56 11.53 -6.04
C PRO A 18 5.99 11.15 -6.44
N GLU A 19 6.93 11.33 -5.51
CA GLU A 19 8.35 10.99 -5.69
C GLU A 19 8.76 9.75 -4.88
N LEU A 20 8.00 9.45 -3.82
CA LEU A 20 8.27 8.32 -2.94
C LEU A 20 6.97 7.74 -2.39
N LEU A 21 6.88 6.41 -2.44
CA LEU A 21 5.89 5.62 -1.72
C LEU A 21 6.61 4.71 -0.74
N VAL A 22 6.32 4.89 0.55
CA VAL A 22 6.72 3.96 1.60
C VAL A 22 5.53 3.10 1.98
N VAL A 23 5.70 1.78 2.05
CA VAL A 23 4.66 0.83 2.46
C VAL A 23 5.21 -0.08 3.55
N ALA A 24 4.45 -0.26 4.63
CA ALA A 24 4.74 -1.21 5.69
C ALA A 24 3.81 -2.43 5.54
N VAL A 25 4.40 -3.62 5.36
CA VAL A 25 3.70 -4.89 5.19
C VAL A 25 3.98 -5.79 6.37
N LYS A 26 2.93 -6.24 7.06
CA LYS A 26 3.02 -7.31 8.06
C LYS A 26 2.92 -8.66 7.35
N LEU A 27 3.91 -9.51 7.57
CA LEU A 27 3.99 -10.88 7.07
C LEU A 27 3.27 -11.86 8.02
N PRO A 28 2.99 -13.12 7.57
CA PRO A 28 2.35 -14.14 8.40
C PRO A 28 3.16 -14.49 9.65
N THR A 29 4.49 -14.35 9.58
CA THR A 29 5.41 -14.56 10.71
C THR A 29 5.30 -13.49 11.79
N GLY A 30 4.59 -12.39 11.52
CA GLY A 30 4.52 -11.22 12.38
C GLY A 30 5.61 -10.17 12.12
N ALA A 31 6.61 -10.49 11.29
CA ALA A 31 7.61 -9.52 10.83
C ALA A 31 6.95 -8.37 10.06
N ILE A 32 7.55 -7.19 10.13
CA ILE A 32 7.13 -6.01 9.36
C ILE A 32 8.25 -5.66 8.39
N GLU A 33 7.94 -5.70 7.10
CA GLU A 33 8.81 -5.23 6.03
C GLU A 33 8.41 -3.81 5.64
N ILE A 34 9.40 -2.94 5.44
CA ILE A 34 9.20 -1.57 4.95
C ILE A 34 9.83 -1.48 3.57
N LEU A 35 9.03 -1.12 2.58
CA LEU A 35 9.47 -0.91 1.21
C LEU A 35 9.43 0.59 0.90
N ALA A 36 10.56 1.14 0.45
CA ALA A 36 10.65 2.49 -0.09
C ALA A 36 10.76 2.39 -1.62
N ILE A 37 9.76 2.92 -2.31
CA ILE A 37 9.60 2.82 -3.76
C ILE A 37 9.77 4.22 -4.33
N THR A 38 10.78 4.41 -5.17
CA THR A 38 11.11 5.70 -5.81
C THR A 38 10.99 5.66 -7.33
N SER A 39 10.69 4.48 -7.90
CA SER A 39 10.51 4.25 -9.33
C SER A 39 9.27 3.39 -9.55
N GLU A 40 8.69 3.48 -10.75
CA GLU A 40 7.48 2.71 -11.12
C GLU A 40 6.32 2.92 -10.13
N LEU A 41 6.19 4.15 -9.62
CA LEU A 41 5.21 4.49 -8.58
C LEU A 41 3.78 4.22 -9.04
N THR A 42 3.46 4.57 -10.28
CA THR A 42 2.14 4.34 -10.87
C THR A 42 1.80 2.86 -10.90
N GLU A 43 2.72 2.01 -11.37
CA GLU A 43 2.51 0.56 -11.42
C GLU A 43 2.38 -0.04 -10.03
N LYS A 44 3.19 0.41 -9.06
CA LYS A 44 3.12 -0.07 -7.67
C LYS A 44 1.84 0.36 -6.97
N ILE A 45 1.41 1.60 -7.15
CA ILE A 45 0.13 2.10 -6.65
C ILE A 45 -1.02 1.26 -7.21
N GLN A 46 -1.03 1.02 -8.53
CA GLN A 46 -2.05 0.19 -9.18
C GLN A 46 -2.05 -1.24 -8.63
N HIS A 47 -0.86 -1.84 -8.46
CA HIS A 47 -0.72 -3.14 -7.84
C HIS A 47 -1.35 -3.18 -6.44
N TYR A 48 -1.11 -2.18 -5.58
CA TYR A 48 -1.70 -2.14 -4.24
C TYR A 48 -3.21 -1.92 -4.27
N MET A 49 -3.74 -1.20 -5.25
CA MET A 49 -5.19 -1.05 -5.43
C MET A 49 -5.85 -2.36 -5.85
N ASP A 50 -5.21 -3.13 -6.74
CA ASP A 50 -5.82 -4.31 -7.36
C ASP A 50 -5.55 -5.61 -6.60
N ALA A 51 -4.34 -5.82 -6.12
CA ALA A 51 -3.92 -7.08 -5.50
C ALA A 51 -4.40 -7.21 -4.04
N TYR A 52 -4.71 -6.09 -3.39
CA TYR A 52 -5.16 -6.05 -2.00
C TYR A 52 -6.65 -5.76 -1.90
N ASP A 53 -7.30 -6.34 -0.90
CA ASP A 53 -8.70 -6.14 -0.61
C ASP A 53 -8.97 -4.81 0.12
N ASP A 54 -10.24 -4.63 0.49
CA ASP A 54 -10.76 -3.48 1.21
C ASP A 54 -10.12 -3.25 2.59
N GLU A 55 -9.54 -4.29 3.18
CA GLU A 55 -8.85 -4.27 4.47
C GLU A 55 -7.32 -4.21 4.35
N PHE A 56 -6.83 -4.00 3.12
CA PHE A 56 -5.43 -4.03 2.78
C PHE A 56 -4.75 -5.38 3.06
N LYS A 57 -5.49 -6.48 2.94
CA LYS A 57 -4.96 -7.83 2.92
C LYS A 57 -4.74 -8.27 1.49
N LEU A 58 -3.62 -8.94 1.21
CA LEU A 58 -3.33 -9.44 -0.13
C LEU A 58 -4.36 -10.52 -0.50
N LYS A 59 -5.05 -10.39 -1.63
CA LYS A 59 -6.15 -11.29 -2.02
C LYS A 59 -5.70 -12.76 -2.16
N SER A 60 -4.48 -12.98 -2.64
CA SER A 60 -3.92 -14.34 -2.81
C SER A 60 -3.38 -14.95 -1.51
N ASN A 61 -3.05 -14.12 -0.51
CA ASN A 61 -2.61 -14.57 0.80
C ASN A 61 -2.96 -13.51 1.87
N PRO A 62 -4.15 -13.58 2.48
CA PRO A 62 -4.63 -12.53 3.39
C PRO A 62 -3.80 -12.33 4.66
N ALA A 63 -2.88 -13.24 4.97
CA ALA A 63 -1.93 -13.07 6.08
C ALA A 63 -0.84 -12.03 5.78
N ASN A 64 -0.61 -11.68 4.50
CA ASN A 64 0.15 -10.50 4.10
C ASN A 64 -0.76 -9.27 4.13
N ARG A 65 -0.43 -8.29 4.96
CA ARG A 65 -1.28 -7.11 5.16
C ARG A 65 -0.48 -5.81 5.12
N ILE A 66 -0.94 -4.84 4.34
CA ILE A 66 -0.44 -3.46 4.44
C ILE A 66 -1.02 -2.84 5.71
N ILE A 67 -0.14 -2.39 6.60
CA ILE A 67 -0.50 -1.83 7.91
C ILE A 67 -0.17 -0.34 8.02
N GLY A 68 0.53 0.22 7.03
CA GLY A 68 0.85 1.64 6.96
C GLY A 68 1.42 2.01 5.61
N TYR A 69 1.33 3.28 5.27
CA TYR A 69 1.98 3.85 4.10
C TYR A 69 2.30 5.34 4.31
N LYS A 70 3.19 5.86 3.48
CA LYS A 70 3.41 7.30 3.30
C LYS A 70 3.65 7.57 1.82
N LEU A 71 2.85 8.45 1.23
CA LEU A 71 3.05 8.97 -0.12
C LEU A 71 3.60 10.39 0.02
N VAL A 72 4.74 10.67 -0.63
CA VAL A 72 5.46 11.95 -0.59
C VAL A 72 5.49 12.58 -1.96
#